data_AF-A0A1L9U4A6-F1
#
_entry.id   AF-A0A1L9U4A6-F1
#
_cell.length_a   1.000
_cell.length_b   1.000
_cell.length_c   1.000
_cell.angle_alpha   90.00
_cell.angle_beta   90.00
_cell.angle_gamma   90.00
#
_symmetry.space_group_name_H-M   'P 1'
#
loop_
_entity.id
_entity.type
_entity.pdbx_description
1 polymer ?
#
loop_
_entity_poly.entity_id
_entity_poly.type
_entity_poly.pdbx_seq_one_letter_code
_entity_poly.pdbx_strand_id
1 'polypeptide(L)'
;MSEFPIHLSAFHALQVQYRQQRQTKELGSLDDTSSPVERYLNTVFFLQSTLSLSTNCDFTPVPWPSDPRGPPVATVLDVAHCGIDEDCLQYTYGTTKRLTTFIRAIVTLFQSASYYTLTGTEVPSALQHAIQVLDQRLHTWTLECENIINLPNAHTTEVMKLHILAFYHAACIFHLTHLVLPLLAHDEAHRPRPQELLHFHISQVLSHLQNIEAIKRQNPRIFSSQAASILWPGFIACCEARREDRPRWMEWWEQMLTYRIGNIASLYETVKEVWQLHDKRDHGSSLQPAWRVCLRERERLIIAL
;
A
#
# COMPACT_ATOMS: atom_id res chain seq x y z
N MET A 1 -10.53 -16.08 12.72
CA MET A 1 -9.17 -15.61 13.05
C MET A 1 -8.37 -15.62 11.76
N SER A 2 -7.89 -14.48 11.28
CA SER A 2 -7.02 -14.49 10.10
C SER A 2 -5.68 -15.08 10.49
N GLU A 3 -5.10 -15.93 9.63
CA GLU A 3 -3.79 -16.58 9.85
C GLU A 3 -2.62 -15.57 9.86
N PHE A 4 -2.92 -14.28 9.72
CA PHE A 4 -1.93 -13.24 9.47
C PHE A 4 -0.98 -12.93 10.64
N PRO A 5 -1.44 -12.75 11.90
CA PRO A 5 -0.51 -12.60 13.02
C PRO A 5 0.45 -13.79 13.12
N ILE A 6 0.00 -14.98 12.72
CA ILE A 6 0.82 -16.20 12.66
C ILE A 6 1.86 -16.08 11.53
N HIS A 7 1.46 -15.66 10.33
CA HIS A 7 2.41 -15.44 9.23
C HIS A 7 3.42 -14.33 9.54
N LEU A 8 2.99 -13.18 10.04
CA LEU A 8 3.88 -12.07 10.40
C LEU A 8 4.87 -12.48 11.50
N SER A 9 4.39 -13.18 12.53
CA SER A 9 5.25 -13.73 13.59
C SER A 9 6.19 -14.80 13.06
N ALA A 10 5.73 -15.66 12.16
CA ALA A 10 6.57 -16.69 11.52
C ALA A 10 7.65 -16.07 10.62
N PHE A 11 7.33 -15.03 9.84
CA PHE A 11 8.32 -14.31 9.04
C PHE A 11 9.34 -13.58 9.91
N HIS A 12 8.89 -12.92 10.98
CA HIS A 12 9.79 -12.29 11.93
C HIS A 12 10.69 -13.32 12.63
N ALA A 13 10.14 -14.47 13.04
CA ALA A 13 10.88 -15.58 13.63
C ALA A 13 11.91 -16.16 12.63
N LEU A 14 11.53 -16.36 11.37
CA LEU A 14 12.44 -16.81 10.31
C LEU A 14 13.57 -15.80 10.07
N GLN A 15 13.27 -14.50 10.08
CA GLN A 15 14.28 -13.46 9.92
C GLN A 15 15.26 -13.43 11.10
N VAL A 16 14.76 -13.55 12.34
CA VAL A 16 15.59 -13.62 13.55
C VAL A 16 16.45 -14.89 13.55
N GLN A 17 15.85 -16.05 13.25
CA GLN A 17 16.54 -17.34 13.19
C GLN A 17 17.64 -17.33 12.13
N TYR A 18 17.41 -16.75 10.96
CA TYR A 18 18.41 -16.64 9.90
C TYR A 18 19.59 -15.74 10.31
N ARG A 19 19.30 -14.58 10.93
CA ARG A 19 20.34 -13.69 11.49
C ARG A 19 21.20 -14.38 12.55
N GLN A 20 20.59 -15.17 13.42
CA GLN A 20 21.30 -15.95 14.45
C GLN A 20 22.17 -17.06 13.84
N GLN A 21 21.66 -17.80 12.85
CA GLN A 21 22.44 -18.81 12.14
C GLN A 21 23.66 -18.22 11.40
N ARG A 22 23.56 -16.98 10.91
CA ARG A 22 24.67 -16.26 10.29
C ARG A 22 25.72 -15.82 11.31
N GLN A 23 25.32 -15.24 12.44
CA GLN A 23 26.23 -14.90 13.54
C GLN A 23 27.02 -16.11 14.05
N THR A 24 26.43 -17.31 13.96
CA THR A 24 27.09 -18.57 14.34
C THR A 24 28.05 -19.08 13.25
N LYS A 25 27.84 -18.71 11.98
CA LYS A 25 28.69 -19.10 10.81
C LYS A 25 29.80 -18.07 10.50
N GLU A 26 29.66 -16.82 10.91
CA GLU A 26 30.59 -15.71 10.60
C GLU A 26 31.89 -15.70 11.42
N LEU A 27 32.16 -16.72 12.24
CA LEU A 27 33.50 -16.89 12.82
C LEU A 27 34.58 -17.30 11.79
N GLY A 28 34.28 -17.36 10.49
CA GLY A 28 35.21 -17.89 9.49
C GLY A 28 35.17 -17.36 8.04
N SER A 29 34.37 -16.35 7.67
CA SER A 29 34.34 -15.85 6.29
C SER A 29 33.72 -14.45 6.17
N LEU A 30 34.52 -13.48 5.73
CA LEU A 30 34.12 -12.11 5.38
C LEU A 30 33.73 -12.07 3.89
N ASP A 31 32.59 -12.65 3.53
CA ASP A 31 32.00 -12.42 2.21
C ASP A 31 30.61 -11.76 2.38
N ASP A 32 30.55 -10.47 2.11
CA ASP A 32 29.47 -9.53 2.47
C ASP A 32 28.32 -9.55 1.46
N THR A 33 27.98 -10.72 0.92
CA THR A 33 26.85 -10.88 0.00
C THR A 33 25.69 -11.59 0.69
N SER A 34 24.61 -10.85 0.97
CA SER A 34 23.34 -11.45 1.38
C SER A 34 22.95 -12.56 0.41
N SER A 35 22.72 -13.76 0.95
CA SER A 35 22.33 -14.91 0.13
C SER A 35 21.03 -14.62 -0.65
N PRO A 36 20.82 -15.17 -1.85
CA PRO A 36 19.59 -14.93 -2.63
C PRO A 36 18.30 -15.20 -1.85
N VAL A 37 18.30 -16.22 -0.99
CA VAL A 37 17.17 -16.58 -0.12
C VAL A 37 16.88 -15.47 0.90
N GLU A 38 17.92 -14.92 1.54
CA GLU A 38 17.78 -13.82 2.49
C GLU A 38 17.21 -12.57 1.83
N ARG A 39 17.68 -12.25 0.63
CA ARG A 39 17.20 -11.10 -0.13
C ARG A 39 15.72 -11.25 -0.51
N TYR A 40 15.33 -12.45 -0.95
CA TYR A 40 13.93 -12.77 -1.22
C TYR A 40 13.07 -12.63 0.05
N LEU A 41 13.48 -13.24 1.17
CA LEU A 41 12.72 -13.16 2.43
C LEU A 41 12.59 -11.72 2.94
N ASN A 42 13.66 -10.93 2.88
CA ASN A 42 13.62 -9.52 3.24
C ASN A 42 12.66 -8.74 2.33
N THR A 43 12.62 -9.06 1.04
CA THR A 43 11.73 -8.43 0.05
C THR A 43 10.27 -8.74 0.32
N VAL A 44 9.93 -10.01 0.52
CA VAL A 44 8.56 -10.43 0.85
C VAL A 44 8.11 -9.81 2.17
N PHE A 45 8.96 -9.84 3.20
CA PHE A 45 8.65 -9.23 4.49
C PHE A 45 8.45 -7.71 4.37
N PHE A 46 9.31 -7.03 3.62
CA PHE A 46 9.22 -5.59 3.40
C PHE A 46 7.87 -5.21 2.76
N LEU A 47 7.47 -5.92 1.70
CA LEU A 47 6.18 -5.67 1.07
C LEU A 47 5.01 -6.03 1.99
N GLN A 48 4.98 -7.25 2.53
CA GLN A 48 3.87 -7.72 3.38
C GLN A 48 3.68 -6.86 4.63
N SER A 49 4.77 -6.50 5.32
CA SER A 49 4.69 -5.60 6.48
C SER A 49 4.15 -4.23 6.08
N THR A 50 4.53 -3.72 4.90
CA THR A 50 4.03 -2.43 4.39
C THR A 50 2.53 -2.48 4.09
N LEU A 51 2.06 -3.48 3.35
CA LEU A 51 0.65 -3.61 3.00
C LEU A 51 -0.23 -3.93 4.22
N SER A 52 0.31 -4.64 5.20
CA SER A 52 -0.36 -4.86 6.47
C SER A 52 -0.46 -3.57 7.29
N LEU A 53 0.65 -2.82 7.44
CA LEU A 53 0.64 -1.56 8.17
C LEU A 53 -0.31 -0.53 7.53
N SER A 54 -0.42 -0.54 6.20
CA SER A 54 -1.34 0.36 5.50
C SER A 54 -2.81 -0.02 5.69
N THR A 55 -3.12 -1.24 6.11
CA THR A 55 -4.49 -1.71 6.39
C THR A 55 -4.78 -1.93 7.88
N ASN A 56 -3.79 -1.71 8.77
CA ASN A 56 -3.95 -1.87 10.21
C ASN A 56 -4.84 -0.77 10.81
N CYS A 57 -5.97 -1.15 11.40
CA CYS A 57 -6.90 -0.25 12.09
C CYS A 57 -6.44 0.12 13.51
N ASP A 58 -5.59 -0.71 14.12
CA ASP A 58 -5.06 -0.57 15.47
C ASP A 58 -3.64 0.00 15.42
N PHE A 59 -3.57 1.28 15.08
CA PHE A 59 -2.32 2.02 15.12
C PHE A 59 -2.27 2.88 16.38
N THR A 60 -1.08 2.99 16.94
CA THR A 60 -0.81 3.93 18.03
C THR A 60 -0.34 5.25 17.40
N PRO A 61 -1.02 6.38 17.66
CA PRO A 61 -0.51 7.70 17.29
C PRO A 61 0.81 7.96 18.03
N VAL A 62 1.82 8.46 17.31
CA VAL A 62 3.17 8.70 17.87
C VAL A 62 3.54 10.16 17.62
N PRO A 63 4.04 10.92 18.61
CA PRO A 63 4.50 12.28 18.35
C PRO A 63 5.66 12.30 17.34
N TRP A 64 5.72 13.34 16.52
CA TRP A 64 6.86 13.55 15.64
C TRP A 64 8.14 13.73 16.48
N PRO A 65 9.28 13.12 16.09
CA PRO A 65 10.52 13.27 16.85
C PRO A 65 10.87 14.74 17.07
N SER A 66 11.03 15.14 18.32
CA SER A 66 11.36 16.53 18.71
C SER A 66 12.86 16.84 18.57
N ASP A 67 13.70 15.82 18.39
CA ASP A 67 15.13 16.00 18.22
C ASP A 67 15.42 16.54 16.80
N PRO A 68 16.10 17.70 16.65
CA PRO A 68 16.59 18.17 15.35
C PRO A 68 17.63 17.22 14.72
N ARG A 69 18.16 16.24 15.46
CA ARG A 69 18.95 15.08 14.96
C ARG A 69 18.11 13.82 14.73
N GLY A 70 16.79 13.91 14.94
CA GLY A 70 15.85 12.86 14.59
C GLY A 70 16.02 12.43 13.13
N PRO A 71 15.53 11.23 12.76
CA PRO A 71 15.72 10.71 11.42
C PRO A 71 15.28 11.77 10.41
N PRO A 72 16.19 12.27 9.54
CA PRO A 72 15.85 13.33 8.60
C PRO A 72 14.60 12.92 7.80
N VAL A 73 13.90 13.89 7.21
CA VAL A 73 12.79 13.62 6.26
C VAL A 73 13.21 12.56 5.23
N ALA A 74 14.49 12.57 4.83
CA ALA A 74 15.13 11.53 4.04
C ALA A 74 15.04 10.12 4.65
N THR A 75 15.19 9.91 5.95
CA THR A 75 15.06 8.58 6.56
C THR A 75 13.62 8.05 6.57
N VAL A 76 12.61 8.92 6.60
CA VAL A 76 11.19 8.51 6.48
C VAL A 76 10.85 8.16 5.02
N LEU A 77 11.44 8.88 4.06
CA LEU A 77 11.14 8.75 2.63
C LEU A 77 12.10 7.86 1.84
N ASP A 78 13.29 7.62 2.37
CA ASP A 78 14.40 6.87 1.80
C ASP A 78 14.93 5.94 2.89
N VAL A 79 14.11 4.97 3.32
CA VAL A 79 14.64 3.89 4.15
C VAL A 79 15.58 3.08 3.26
N ALA A 80 16.89 3.21 3.51
CA ALA A 80 17.92 2.40 2.88
C ALA A 80 17.76 0.95 3.34
N HIS A 81 16.77 0.24 2.79
CA HIS A 81 16.65 -1.19 2.94
C HIS A 81 17.69 -1.83 2.00
N CYS A 82 18.93 -1.92 2.49
CA CYS A 82 19.96 -2.76 1.90
C CYS A 82 19.43 -4.20 1.88
N GLY A 83 19.49 -4.86 0.72
CA GLY A 83 19.04 -6.25 0.57
C GLY A 83 17.56 -6.45 0.22
N ILE A 84 16.89 -5.46 -0.36
CA ILE A 84 15.62 -5.67 -1.09
C ILE A 84 15.94 -5.97 -2.55
N ASP A 85 15.31 -7.01 -3.08
CA ASP A 85 15.39 -7.42 -4.48
C ASP A 85 14.31 -6.68 -5.28
N GLU A 86 14.74 -5.65 -6.01
CA GLU A 86 13.86 -4.82 -6.84
C GLU A 86 13.18 -5.64 -7.94
N ASP A 87 13.94 -6.55 -8.57
CA ASP A 87 13.46 -7.38 -9.66
C ASP A 87 12.37 -8.33 -9.16
N CYS A 88 12.54 -8.86 -7.95
CA CYS A 88 11.52 -9.68 -7.29
C CYS A 88 10.22 -8.90 -7.02
N LEU A 89 10.31 -7.65 -6.52
CA LEU A 89 9.13 -6.80 -6.30
C LEU A 89 8.37 -6.55 -7.60
N GLN A 90 9.09 -6.21 -8.66
CA GLN A 90 8.49 -5.92 -9.95
C GLN A 90 7.88 -7.17 -10.57
N TYR A 91 8.64 -8.25 -10.68
CA TYR A 91 8.19 -9.46 -11.35
C TYR A 91 7.06 -10.18 -10.61
N THR A 92 7.20 -10.34 -9.29
CA THR A 92 6.28 -11.15 -8.48
C THR A 92 5.06 -10.34 -8.08
N TYR A 93 5.27 -9.07 -7.73
CA TYR A 93 4.26 -8.27 -7.08
C TYR A 93 3.81 -7.04 -7.90
N GLY A 94 4.46 -6.76 -9.03
CA GLY A 94 4.08 -5.63 -9.88
C GLY A 94 4.18 -4.29 -9.15
N THR A 95 5.16 -4.15 -8.26
CA THR A 95 5.45 -2.91 -7.54
C THR A 95 6.94 -2.65 -7.51
N THR A 96 7.33 -1.47 -7.02
CA THR A 96 8.75 -1.09 -6.86
C THR A 96 9.05 -0.83 -5.40
N LYS A 97 10.33 -0.86 -5.03
CA LYS A 97 10.78 -0.44 -3.71
C LYS A 97 10.37 1.00 -3.43
N ARG A 98 10.43 1.87 -4.44
CA ARG A 98 10.07 3.29 -4.31
C ARG A 98 8.60 3.45 -3.95
N LEU A 99 7.68 2.83 -4.69
CA LEU A 99 6.24 2.89 -4.39
C LEU A 99 5.91 2.27 -3.03
N THR A 100 6.53 1.13 -2.70
CA THR A 100 6.38 0.51 -1.38
C THR A 100 6.88 1.44 -0.26
N THR A 101 7.96 2.18 -0.51
CA THR A 101 8.49 3.18 0.45
C THR A 101 7.55 4.36 0.61
N PHE A 102 6.91 4.84 -0.47
CA PHE A 102 5.85 5.86 -0.35
C PHE A 102 4.70 5.40 0.55
N ILE A 103 4.22 4.16 0.39
CA ILE A 103 3.14 3.61 1.24
C ILE A 103 3.57 3.63 2.72
N ARG A 104 4.80 3.17 3.04
CA ARG A 104 5.32 3.21 4.42
C ARG A 104 5.44 4.64 4.96
N ALA A 105 5.91 5.57 4.13
CA ALA A 105 6.03 6.96 4.51
C ALA A 105 4.65 7.56 4.84
N ILE A 106 3.63 7.29 4.01
CA ILE A 106 2.25 7.72 4.27
C ILE A 106 1.77 7.18 5.63
N VAL A 107 1.98 5.89 5.92
CA VAL A 107 1.61 5.32 7.22
C VAL A 107 2.30 6.05 8.38
N THR A 108 3.61 6.28 8.27
CA THR A 108 4.42 6.88 9.34
C THR A 108 4.01 8.33 9.61
N LEU A 109 3.83 9.10 8.54
CA LEU A 109 3.36 10.48 8.61
C LEU A 109 1.93 10.55 9.15
N PHE A 110 1.07 9.60 8.77
CA PHE A 110 -0.31 9.55 9.24
C PHE A 110 -0.40 9.24 10.74
N GLN A 111 0.42 8.29 11.23
CA GLN A 111 0.52 8.01 12.68
C GLN A 111 0.94 9.26 13.45
N SER A 112 1.87 10.03 12.87
CA SER A 112 2.38 11.25 13.48
C SER A 112 1.35 12.37 13.46
N ALA A 113 0.74 12.65 12.30
CA ALA A 113 -0.31 13.66 12.17
C ALA A 113 -1.50 13.36 13.09
N SER A 114 -1.91 12.09 13.17
CA SER A 114 -3.01 11.65 14.03
C SER A 114 -2.76 11.95 15.52
N TYR A 115 -1.51 11.91 15.98
CA TYR A 115 -1.18 12.27 17.37
C TYR A 115 -1.61 13.71 17.66
N TYR A 116 -1.18 14.65 16.82
CA TYR A 116 -1.48 16.09 16.98
C TYR A 116 -2.96 16.40 16.82
N THR A 117 -3.65 15.73 15.89
CA THR A 117 -5.11 15.83 15.75
C THR A 117 -5.84 15.37 17.00
N LEU A 118 -5.41 14.25 17.62
CA LEU A 118 -6.06 13.70 18.81
C LEU A 118 -5.76 14.50 20.08
N THR A 119 -4.55 15.04 20.21
CA THR A 119 -4.16 15.86 21.37
C THR A 119 -4.61 17.32 21.25
N GLY A 120 -5.08 17.75 20.07
CA GLY A 120 -5.45 19.13 19.80
C GLY A 120 -4.26 20.10 19.80
N THR A 121 -3.04 19.57 19.66
CA THR A 121 -1.80 20.37 19.63
C THR A 121 -1.41 20.72 18.21
N GLU A 122 -0.69 21.82 18.02
CA GLU A 122 -0.23 22.25 16.69
C GLU A 122 0.71 21.21 16.04
N VAL A 123 0.51 20.98 14.74
CA VAL A 123 1.36 20.08 13.94
C VAL A 123 2.73 20.74 13.74
N PRO A 124 3.85 20.11 14.13
CA PRO A 124 5.18 20.69 13.98
C PRO A 124 5.52 21.02 12.52
N SER A 125 6.21 22.14 12.28
CA SER A 125 6.64 22.55 10.94
C SER A 125 7.48 21.50 10.22
N ALA A 126 8.31 20.75 10.95
CA ALA A 126 9.09 19.64 10.40
C ALA A 126 8.22 18.50 9.85
N LEU A 127 7.11 18.17 10.52
CA LEU A 127 6.14 17.17 10.04
C LEU A 127 5.38 17.71 8.83
N GLN A 128 4.93 18.97 8.86
CA GLN A 128 4.29 19.60 7.70
C GLN A 128 5.20 19.58 6.47
N HIS A 129 6.48 19.92 6.65
CA HIS A 129 7.47 19.86 5.58
C HIS A 129 7.66 18.43 5.05
N ALA A 130 7.72 17.42 5.92
CA ALA A 130 7.84 16.02 5.49
C ALA A 130 6.64 15.57 4.64
N ILE A 131 5.41 15.98 5.01
CA ILE A 131 4.19 15.73 4.24
C ILE A 131 4.27 16.42 2.87
N GLN A 132 4.70 17.69 2.82
CA GLN A 132 4.86 18.43 1.55
C GLN A 132 5.90 17.80 0.62
N VAL A 133 7.03 17.32 1.16
CA VAL A 133 8.06 16.64 0.37
C VAL A 133 7.52 15.34 -0.20
N LEU A 134 6.75 14.57 0.57
CA LEU A 134 6.09 13.36 0.06
C LEU A 134 5.08 13.69 -1.05
N ASP A 135 4.24 14.71 -0.85
CA ASP A 135 3.27 15.16 -1.85
C ASP A 135 3.96 15.55 -3.16
N GLN A 136 5.04 16.33 -3.09
CA GLN A 136 5.84 16.70 -4.27
C GLN A 136 6.47 15.47 -4.95
N ARG A 137 6.98 14.50 -4.18
CA ARG A 137 7.55 13.25 -4.72
C ARG A 137 6.50 12.40 -5.41
N LEU A 138 5.28 12.32 -4.87
CA LEU A 138 4.17 11.63 -5.53
C LEU A 138 3.77 12.38 -6.81
N HIS A 139 3.66 13.71 -6.77
CA HIS A 139 3.24 14.51 -7.92
C HIS A 139 4.23 14.48 -9.09
N THR A 140 5.53 14.43 -8.79
CA THR A 140 6.59 14.37 -9.82
C THR A 140 6.95 12.95 -10.24
N TRP A 141 6.33 11.93 -9.62
CA TRP A 141 6.58 10.54 -9.97
C TRP A 141 6.01 10.23 -11.36
N THR A 142 6.81 9.52 -12.15
CA THR A 142 6.40 8.92 -13.41
C THR A 142 6.98 7.51 -13.51
N LEU A 143 6.50 6.70 -14.45
CA LEU A 143 7.01 5.33 -14.62
C LEU A 143 8.51 5.32 -15.01
N GLU A 144 8.99 6.35 -15.70
CA GLU A 144 10.39 6.52 -16.09
C GLU A 144 11.33 6.76 -14.90
N CYS A 145 10.76 7.12 -13.75
CA CYS A 145 11.52 7.26 -12.51
C CYS A 145 11.95 5.90 -11.92
N GLU A 146 11.37 4.80 -12.41
CA GLU A 146 11.61 3.44 -11.94
C GLU A 146 12.59 2.68 -12.84
N ASN A 147 13.42 1.83 -12.22
CA ASN A 147 14.32 0.94 -12.95
C ASN A 147 13.57 -0.31 -13.40
N ILE A 148 12.71 -0.16 -14.41
CA ILE A 148 11.83 -1.24 -14.87
C ILE A 148 12.62 -2.38 -15.52
N ILE A 149 12.44 -3.60 -15.01
CA ILE A 149 13.06 -4.79 -15.59
C ILE A 149 12.46 -5.13 -16.95
N ASN A 150 13.29 -5.62 -17.87
CA ASN A 150 12.83 -6.12 -19.15
C ASN A 150 12.55 -7.62 -19.05
N LEU A 151 11.27 -8.00 -19.10
CA LEU A 151 10.88 -9.41 -19.09
C LEU A 151 10.95 -10.01 -20.51
N PRO A 152 11.17 -11.33 -20.64
CA PRO A 152 11.29 -12.00 -21.94
C PRO A 152 10.06 -11.85 -22.85
N ASN A 153 8.89 -11.59 -22.27
CA ASN A 153 7.63 -11.49 -22.99
C ASN A 153 7.03 -10.09 -22.85
N ALA A 154 6.73 -9.44 -23.98
CA ALA A 154 6.18 -8.07 -24.00
C ALA A 154 4.87 -7.93 -23.20
N HIS A 155 3.99 -8.93 -23.23
CA HIS A 155 2.75 -8.90 -22.44
C HIS A 155 3.02 -9.02 -20.94
N THR A 156 4.02 -9.80 -20.53
CA THR A 156 4.41 -9.86 -19.11
C THR A 156 4.98 -8.53 -18.62
N THR A 157 5.83 -7.88 -19.43
CA THR A 157 6.34 -6.53 -19.15
C THR A 157 5.19 -5.52 -19.05
N GLU A 158 4.20 -5.61 -19.94
CA GLU A 158 3.04 -4.71 -19.93
C GLU A 158 2.16 -4.90 -18.69
N VAL A 159 1.83 -6.15 -18.33
CA VAL A 159 1.07 -6.47 -17.11
C VAL A 159 1.80 -5.95 -15.87
N MET A 160 3.12 -6.12 -15.81
CA MET A 160 3.93 -5.60 -14.71
C MET A 160 3.87 -4.07 -14.62
N LYS A 161 4.02 -3.35 -15.74
CA LYS A 161 3.91 -1.88 -15.78
C LYS A 161 2.53 -1.40 -15.35
N LEU A 162 1.47 -2.06 -15.79
CA LEU A 162 0.10 -1.74 -15.39
C LEU A 162 -0.11 -1.96 -13.88
N HIS A 163 0.50 -2.99 -13.29
CA HIS A 163 0.48 -3.19 -11.85
C HIS A 163 1.20 -2.05 -11.11
N ILE A 164 2.38 -1.65 -11.59
CA ILE A 164 3.16 -0.55 -10.99
C ILE A 164 2.35 0.75 -11.03
N LEU A 165 1.69 1.04 -12.15
CA LEU A 165 0.78 2.19 -12.28
C LEU A 165 -0.43 2.10 -11.34
N ALA A 166 -1.04 0.92 -11.20
CA ALA A 166 -2.12 0.70 -10.25
C ALA A 166 -1.66 0.95 -8.80
N PHE A 167 -0.47 0.47 -8.43
CA PHE A 167 0.15 0.74 -7.13
C PHE A 167 0.40 2.22 -6.89
N TYR A 168 0.92 2.93 -7.88
CA TYR A 168 1.14 4.37 -7.81
C TYR A 168 -0.16 5.12 -7.53
N HIS A 169 -1.19 4.89 -8.34
CA HIS A 169 -2.48 5.57 -8.15
C HIS A 169 -3.16 5.20 -6.83
N ALA A 170 -3.02 3.96 -6.37
CA ALA A 170 -3.47 3.56 -5.04
C ALA A 170 -2.69 4.24 -3.91
N ALA A 171 -1.37 4.45 -4.07
CA ALA A 171 -0.58 5.24 -3.12
C ALA A 171 -1.04 6.71 -3.09
N CYS A 172 -1.40 7.31 -4.24
CA CYS A 172 -1.99 8.65 -4.28
C CYS A 172 -3.35 8.72 -3.57
N ILE A 173 -4.23 7.73 -3.78
CA ILE A 173 -5.50 7.60 -3.04
C ILE A 173 -5.22 7.52 -1.53
N PHE A 174 -4.28 6.67 -1.15
CA PHE A 174 -3.90 6.48 0.24
C PHE A 174 -3.36 7.77 0.88
N HIS A 175 -2.50 8.50 0.16
CA HIS A 175 -2.00 9.82 0.56
C HIS A 175 -3.13 10.83 0.75
N LEU A 176 -4.02 10.97 -0.25
CA LEU A 176 -5.12 11.92 -0.22
C LEU A 176 -6.08 11.66 0.95
N THR A 177 -6.42 10.40 1.18
CA THR A 177 -7.39 10.00 2.21
C THR A 177 -6.82 10.06 3.63
N HIS A 178 -5.51 9.90 3.81
CA HIS A 178 -4.88 9.86 5.14
C HIS A 178 -4.26 11.17 5.55
N LEU A 179 -3.66 11.92 4.62
CA LEU A 179 -2.90 13.13 4.96
C LEU A 179 -3.57 14.40 4.46
N VAL A 180 -4.12 14.40 3.24
CA VAL A 180 -4.62 15.66 2.64
C VAL A 180 -6.02 15.98 3.13
N LEU A 181 -7.00 15.11 2.89
CA LEU A 181 -8.40 15.35 3.22
C LEU A 181 -8.64 15.58 4.73
N PRO A 182 -8.02 14.82 5.66
CA PRO A 182 -8.21 15.08 7.09
C PRO A 182 -7.66 16.43 7.54
N LEU A 183 -6.53 16.87 6.98
CA LEU A 183 -5.91 18.15 7.33
C LEU A 183 -6.66 19.35 6.71
N LEU A 184 -7.35 19.14 5.57
CA LEU A 184 -8.18 20.16 4.93
C LEU A 184 -9.63 20.21 5.47
N ALA A 185 -9.99 19.38 6.46
CA ALA A 185 -11.37 19.28 6.96
C ALA A 185 -11.96 20.61 7.48
N HIS A 186 -11.11 21.59 7.79
CA HIS A 186 -11.50 22.92 8.27
C HIS A 186 -11.50 24.01 7.18
N ASP A 187 -11.11 23.69 5.94
CA ASP A 187 -11.01 24.65 4.82
C ASP A 187 -11.98 24.28 3.68
N GLU A 188 -13.22 24.77 3.80
CA GLU A 188 -14.30 24.56 2.82
C GLU A 188 -13.99 25.09 1.42
N ALA A 189 -13.10 26.08 1.29
CA ALA A 189 -12.80 26.73 0.01
C ALA A 189 -11.96 25.84 -0.93
N HIS A 190 -11.20 24.89 -0.38
CA HIS A 190 -10.27 24.04 -1.14
C HIS A 190 -10.78 22.60 -1.35
N ARG A 191 -11.98 22.26 -0.86
CA ARG A 191 -12.58 20.91 -0.94
C ARG A 191 -12.79 20.32 -2.35
N PRO A 192 -13.12 21.07 -3.42
CA PRO A 192 -13.45 20.44 -4.72
C PRO A 192 -12.27 19.73 -5.38
N ARG A 193 -11.07 20.31 -5.31
CA ARG A 193 -9.89 19.83 -6.07
C ARG A 193 -9.36 18.48 -5.56
N PRO A 194 -9.21 18.24 -4.24
CA PRO A 194 -8.79 16.93 -3.73
C PRO A 194 -9.78 15.80 -4.04
N GLN A 195 -11.09 16.07 -4.06
CA GLN A 195 -12.12 15.08 -4.38
C GLN A 195 -12.13 14.65 -5.85
N GLU A 196 -11.92 15.60 -6.77
CA GLU A 196 -11.79 15.30 -8.21
C GLU A 196 -10.52 14.50 -8.48
N LEU A 197 -9.40 14.89 -7.86
CA LEU A 197 -8.13 14.18 -7.96
C LEU A 197 -8.23 12.75 -7.39
N LEU A 198 -8.92 12.57 -6.27
CA LEU A 198 -9.20 11.26 -5.69
C LEU A 198 -9.96 10.37 -6.68
N HIS A 199 -11.04 10.89 -7.29
CA HIS A 199 -11.82 10.14 -8.27
C HIS A 199 -11.01 9.80 -9.53
N PHE A 200 -10.19 10.72 -10.02
CA PHE A 200 -9.26 10.45 -11.11
C PHE A 200 -8.39 9.23 -10.78
N HIS A 201 -7.73 9.20 -9.63
CA HIS A 201 -6.88 8.07 -9.25
C HIS A 201 -7.67 6.76 -9.10
N ILE A 202 -8.88 6.79 -8.52
CA ILE A 202 -9.74 5.60 -8.41
C ILE A 202 -10.05 5.02 -9.80
N SER A 203 -10.38 5.88 -10.76
CA SER A 203 -10.66 5.47 -12.14
C SER A 203 -9.44 4.85 -12.83
N GLN A 204 -8.24 5.40 -12.58
CA GLN A 204 -7.00 4.87 -13.15
C GLN A 204 -6.66 3.49 -12.59
N VAL A 205 -6.78 3.28 -11.27
CA VAL A 205 -6.57 1.95 -10.67
C VAL A 205 -7.48 0.92 -11.31
N LEU A 206 -8.79 1.20 -11.39
CA LEU A 206 -9.74 0.27 -12.01
C LEU A 206 -9.38 -0.02 -13.48
N SER A 207 -9.07 1.02 -14.26
CA SER A 207 -8.67 0.88 -15.66
C SER A 207 -7.46 -0.03 -15.84
N HIS A 208 -6.39 0.17 -15.08
CA HIS A 208 -5.19 -0.66 -15.15
C HIS A 208 -5.47 -2.11 -14.75
N LEU A 209 -6.23 -2.32 -13.66
CA LEU A 209 -6.59 -3.67 -13.20
C LEU A 209 -7.49 -4.40 -14.21
N GLN A 210 -8.43 -3.71 -14.85
CA GLN A 210 -9.26 -4.30 -15.92
C GLN A 210 -8.41 -4.66 -17.14
N ASN A 211 -7.45 -3.81 -17.52
CA ASN A 211 -6.54 -4.05 -18.65
C ASN A 211 -5.61 -5.24 -18.39
N ILE A 212 -5.11 -5.40 -17.15
CA ILE A 212 -4.32 -6.58 -16.76
C ILE A 212 -5.11 -7.86 -17.02
N GLU A 213 -6.36 -7.92 -16.53
CA GLU A 213 -7.20 -9.11 -16.70
C GLU A 213 -7.59 -9.35 -18.17
N ALA A 214 -7.77 -8.28 -18.96
CA ALA A 214 -7.99 -8.39 -20.39
C ALA A 214 -6.77 -8.99 -21.11
N ILE A 215 -5.55 -8.51 -20.82
CA ILE A 215 -4.31 -9.04 -21.39
C ILE A 215 -4.13 -10.52 -21.02
N LYS A 216 -4.34 -10.88 -19.74
CA LYS A 216 -4.25 -12.28 -19.29
C LYS A 216 -5.23 -13.18 -20.05
N ARG A 217 -6.49 -12.75 -20.19
CA ARG A 217 -7.53 -13.50 -20.90
C ARG A 217 -7.23 -13.70 -22.39
N GLN A 218 -6.64 -12.68 -23.03
CA GLN A 218 -6.24 -12.74 -24.43
C GLN A 218 -4.99 -13.60 -24.66
N ASN A 219 -4.21 -13.89 -23.61
CA ASN A 219 -2.90 -14.55 -23.68
C ASN A 219 -2.76 -15.77 -22.74
N PRO A 220 -3.65 -16.79 -22.84
CA PRO A 220 -3.69 -17.91 -21.90
C PRO A 220 -2.48 -18.85 -21.95
N ARG A 221 -1.64 -18.75 -22.99
CA ARG A 221 -0.37 -19.52 -23.09
C ARG A 221 0.76 -18.90 -22.27
N ILE A 222 0.64 -17.61 -21.95
CA ILE A 222 1.66 -16.83 -21.22
C ILE A 222 1.28 -16.74 -19.75
N PHE A 223 0.00 -16.52 -19.46
CA PHE A 223 -0.50 -16.35 -18.11
C PHE A 223 -1.22 -17.62 -17.64
N SER A 224 -0.78 -18.14 -16.49
CA SER A 224 -1.54 -19.17 -15.78
C SER A 224 -2.89 -18.62 -15.34
N SER A 225 -3.95 -19.42 -15.46
CA SER A 225 -5.29 -19.10 -14.96
C SER A 225 -5.35 -18.90 -13.44
N GLN A 226 -4.27 -19.17 -12.71
CA GLN A 226 -4.17 -19.02 -11.26
C GLN A 226 -3.38 -17.78 -10.81
N ALA A 227 -2.80 -17.01 -11.74
CA ALA A 227 -2.03 -15.82 -11.40
C ALA A 227 -2.94 -14.60 -11.17
N ALA A 228 -3.49 -14.48 -9.97
CA ALA A 228 -4.30 -13.34 -9.59
C ALA A 228 -3.48 -12.04 -9.57
N SER A 229 -4.18 -10.94 -9.81
CA SER A 229 -3.65 -9.60 -9.61
C SER A 229 -3.51 -9.31 -8.12
N ILE A 230 -2.45 -8.61 -7.70
CA ILE A 230 -2.35 -8.10 -6.33
C ILE A 230 -3.57 -7.26 -5.99
N LEU A 231 -4.15 -7.53 -4.83
CA LEU A 231 -5.43 -6.96 -4.44
C LEU A 231 -5.29 -5.59 -3.77
N TRP A 232 -4.10 -5.21 -3.27
CA TRP A 232 -3.93 -3.97 -2.51
C TRP A 232 -4.41 -2.71 -3.25
N PRO A 233 -3.98 -2.45 -4.51
CA PRO A 233 -4.46 -1.29 -5.24
C PRO A 233 -5.99 -1.29 -5.40
N GLY A 234 -6.54 -2.44 -5.77
CA GLY A 234 -7.97 -2.63 -5.95
C GLY A 234 -8.74 -2.40 -4.66
N PHE A 235 -8.28 -2.94 -3.54
CA PHE A 235 -8.90 -2.75 -2.23
C PHE A 235 -8.95 -1.28 -1.81
N ILE A 236 -7.81 -0.57 -1.89
CA ILE A 236 -7.74 0.84 -1.50
C ILE A 236 -8.65 1.70 -2.38
N ALA A 237 -8.59 1.54 -3.70
CA ALA A 237 -9.40 2.34 -4.63
C ALA A 237 -10.90 2.02 -4.53
N CYS A 238 -11.24 0.75 -4.34
CA CYS A 238 -12.62 0.29 -4.26
C CYS A 238 -13.32 0.76 -2.98
N CYS A 239 -12.62 0.76 -1.84
CA CYS A 239 -13.14 1.31 -0.58
C CYS A 239 -13.57 2.77 -0.69
N GLU A 240 -12.87 3.56 -1.50
CA GLU A 240 -13.12 4.99 -1.70
C GLU A 240 -14.02 5.28 -2.93
N ALA A 241 -14.51 4.24 -3.61
CA ALA A 241 -15.30 4.38 -4.83
C ALA A 241 -16.68 5.01 -4.58
N ARG A 242 -17.07 5.94 -5.46
CA ARG A 242 -18.40 6.55 -5.48
C ARG A 242 -19.46 5.55 -5.89
N ARG A 243 -20.71 5.81 -5.49
CA ARG A 243 -21.85 4.94 -5.77
C ARG A 243 -22.03 4.64 -7.25
N GLU A 244 -21.75 5.61 -8.14
CA GLU A 244 -21.77 5.43 -9.59
C GLU A 244 -20.72 4.45 -10.13
N ASP A 245 -19.56 4.32 -9.47
CA ASP A 245 -18.45 3.46 -9.91
C ASP A 245 -18.56 2.03 -9.36
N ARG A 246 -19.31 1.82 -8.27
CA ARG A 246 -19.42 0.54 -7.56
C ARG A 246 -19.80 -0.63 -8.48
N PRO A 247 -20.72 -0.52 -9.46
CA PRO A 247 -21.04 -1.62 -10.37
C PRO A 247 -19.82 -2.19 -11.11
N ARG A 248 -18.93 -1.32 -11.60
CA ARG A 248 -17.71 -1.74 -12.29
C ARG A 248 -16.71 -2.41 -11.34
N TRP A 249 -16.64 -1.93 -10.11
CA TRP A 249 -15.85 -2.54 -9.06
C TRP A 249 -16.39 -3.91 -8.63
N MET A 250 -17.71 -4.07 -8.56
CA MET A 250 -18.34 -5.36 -8.26
C MET A 250 -17.99 -6.40 -9.32
N GLU A 251 -18.08 -6.03 -10.61
CA GLU A 251 -17.67 -6.90 -11.71
C GLU A 251 -16.20 -7.33 -11.59
N TRP A 252 -15.30 -6.38 -11.26
CA TRP A 252 -13.89 -6.70 -11.05
C TRP A 252 -13.68 -7.65 -9.86
N TRP A 253 -14.34 -7.44 -8.73
CA TRP A 253 -14.24 -8.33 -7.57
C TRP A 253 -14.82 -9.73 -7.83
N GLU A 254 -15.92 -9.81 -8.57
CA GLU A 254 -16.51 -11.08 -9.01
C GLU A 254 -15.54 -11.88 -9.88
N GLN A 255 -14.83 -11.21 -10.80
CA GLN A 255 -13.73 -11.82 -11.54
C GLN A 255 -12.60 -12.26 -10.60
N MET A 256 -12.24 -11.46 -9.60
CA MET A 256 -11.18 -11.84 -8.64
C MET A 256 -11.54 -13.10 -7.85
N LEU A 257 -12.81 -13.28 -7.45
CA LEU A 257 -13.27 -14.47 -6.74
C LEU A 257 -13.04 -15.78 -7.52
N THR A 258 -12.95 -15.72 -8.85
CA THR A 258 -12.68 -16.90 -9.69
C THR A 258 -11.29 -17.49 -9.47
N TYR A 259 -10.32 -16.69 -8.97
CA TYR A 259 -8.98 -17.16 -8.63
C TYR A 259 -8.94 -18.04 -7.36
N ARG A 260 -10.03 -18.09 -6.58
CA ARG A 260 -10.17 -18.93 -5.36
C ARG A 260 -9.06 -18.71 -4.32
N ILE A 261 -8.50 -17.51 -4.25
CA ILE A 261 -7.52 -17.13 -3.21
C ILE A 261 -8.29 -16.77 -1.93
N GLY A 262 -7.88 -17.38 -0.82
CA GLY A 262 -8.69 -17.46 0.41
C GLY A 262 -9.12 -16.12 1.03
N ASN A 263 -8.33 -15.04 0.87
CA ASN A 263 -8.66 -13.73 1.44
C ASN A 263 -9.52 -12.84 0.54
N ILE A 264 -9.70 -13.16 -0.76
CA ILE A 264 -10.44 -12.29 -1.71
C ILE A 264 -11.87 -12.06 -1.24
N ALA A 265 -12.57 -13.12 -0.83
CA ALA A 265 -13.95 -13.02 -0.36
C ALA A 265 -14.07 -12.10 0.87
N SER A 266 -13.13 -12.21 1.82
CA SER A 266 -13.11 -11.37 3.02
C SER A 266 -12.82 -9.90 2.68
N LEU A 267 -11.94 -9.63 1.71
CA LEU A 267 -11.64 -8.27 1.25
C LEU A 267 -12.86 -7.65 0.57
N TYR A 268 -13.54 -8.41 -0.30
CA TYR A 268 -14.73 -7.91 -1.00
C TYR A 268 -15.90 -7.66 -0.05
N GLU A 269 -16.15 -8.55 0.91
CA GLU A 269 -17.18 -8.30 1.94
C GLU A 269 -16.86 -7.07 2.78
N THR A 270 -15.58 -6.86 3.11
CA THR A 270 -15.15 -5.63 3.79
C THR A 270 -15.51 -4.41 2.95
N VAL A 271 -15.14 -4.37 1.66
CA VAL A 271 -15.48 -3.27 0.74
C VAL A 271 -16.98 -2.96 0.75
N LYS A 272 -17.84 -3.97 0.68
CA LYS A 272 -19.31 -3.77 0.70
C LYS A 272 -19.76 -3.14 2.01
N GLU A 273 -19.18 -3.53 3.15
CA GLU A 273 -19.45 -2.91 4.45
C GLU A 273 -18.98 -1.45 4.49
N VAL A 274 -17.82 -1.14 3.90
CA VAL A 274 -17.33 0.25 3.76
C VAL A 274 -18.32 1.11 2.97
N TRP A 275 -18.84 0.59 1.86
CA TRP A 275 -19.85 1.28 1.07
C TRP A 275 -21.14 1.52 1.84
N GLN A 276 -21.60 0.54 2.61
CA GLN A 276 -22.77 0.71 3.48
C GLN A 276 -22.53 1.76 4.57
N LEU A 277 -21.31 1.84 5.12
CA LEU A 277 -20.95 2.86 6.09
C LEU A 277 -20.92 4.25 5.46
N HIS A 278 -20.38 4.38 4.25
CA HIS A 278 -20.43 5.64 3.49
C HIS A 278 -21.87 6.09 3.19
N ASP A 279 -22.75 5.16 2.81
CA ASP A 279 -24.14 5.47 2.48
C ASP A 279 -24.97 5.90 3.69
N LYS A 280 -24.55 5.52 4.91
CA LYS A 280 -25.23 5.85 6.18
C LYS A 280 -24.69 7.10 6.85
N ARG A 281 -23.48 7.55 6.49
CA ARG A 281 -22.85 8.73 7.11
C ARG A 281 -23.32 9.99 6.41
N ASP A 282 -23.89 10.93 7.18
CA ASP A 282 -24.03 12.31 6.72
C ASP A 282 -22.65 12.89 6.40
N HIS A 283 -22.57 13.67 5.33
CA HIS A 283 -21.34 14.28 4.81
C HIS A 283 -20.70 15.23 5.86
N GLY A 284 -19.92 14.69 6.81
CA GLY A 284 -19.20 15.54 7.77
C GLY A 284 -18.49 14.92 8.98
N SER A 285 -18.56 13.60 9.23
CA SER A 285 -18.21 13.07 10.58
C SER A 285 -17.08 12.02 10.65
N SER A 286 -16.05 12.05 9.82
CA SER A 286 -14.88 11.19 10.07
C SER A 286 -13.59 11.68 9.42
N LEU A 287 -12.60 11.99 10.27
CA LEU A 287 -11.20 12.23 9.89
C LEU A 287 -10.47 10.96 9.40
N GLN A 288 -11.08 9.78 9.55
CA GLN A 288 -10.47 8.50 9.16
C GLN A 288 -11.16 7.90 7.93
N PRO A 289 -10.40 7.26 7.01
CA PRO A 289 -10.97 6.46 5.93
C PRO A 289 -11.97 5.43 6.47
N ALA A 290 -13.12 5.31 5.82
CA ALA A 290 -14.23 4.51 6.34
C ALA A 290 -13.87 3.03 6.50
N TRP A 291 -12.98 2.51 5.64
CA TRP A 291 -12.53 1.12 5.71
C TRP A 291 -11.78 0.81 7.02
N ARG A 292 -11.04 1.76 7.60
CA ARG A 292 -10.38 1.59 8.91
C ARG A 292 -11.39 1.44 10.03
N VAL A 293 -12.51 2.18 9.95
CA VAL A 293 -13.58 2.10 10.92
C VAL A 293 -14.29 0.74 10.83
N CYS A 294 -14.62 0.29 9.61
CA CYS A 294 -15.20 -1.04 9.41
C CYS A 294 -14.29 -2.16 9.94
N LEU A 295 -12.99 -2.09 9.68
CA LEU A 295 -12.04 -3.09 10.18
C LEU A 295 -11.98 -3.10 11.72
N ARG A 296 -11.96 -1.93 12.36
CA ARG A 296 -11.97 -1.82 13.83
C ARG A 296 -13.26 -2.36 14.44
N GLU A 297 -14.41 -1.92 13.95
CA GLU A 297 -15.73 -2.33 14.47
C GLU A 297 -15.97 -3.85 14.33
N ARG A 298 -15.33 -4.48 13.36
CA ARG A 298 -15.45 -5.92 13.10
C ARG A 298 -14.30 -6.74 13.65
N GLU A 299 -13.31 -6.11 14.29
CA GLU A 299 -12.07 -6.74 14.75
C GLU A 299 -11.40 -7.57 13.65
N ARG A 300 -11.41 -7.05 12.40
CA ARG A 300 -10.89 -7.74 11.22
C ARG A 300 -9.49 -7.25 10.89
N LEU A 301 -8.56 -8.20 10.80
CA LEU A 301 -7.24 -8.00 10.22
C LEU A 301 -7.25 -8.53 8.79
N ILE A 302 -7.08 -7.63 7.82
CA ILE A 302 -6.97 -7.96 6.41
C ILE A 302 -5.53 -7.71 5.93
N ILE A 303 -5.11 -8.49 4.94
CA ILE A 303 -4.03 -8.09 4.04
C ILE A 303 -4.61 -8.18 2.64
N ALA A 304 -4.48 -7.11 1.89
CA ALA A 304 -4.67 -7.18 0.46
C ALA A 304 -3.31 -7.54 -0.16
N LEU A 305 -3.07 -8.82 -0.40
CA LEU A 305 -1.91 -9.33 -1.15
C LEU A 305 -2.27 -9.58 -2.60
#